data_AF-K2JDV0-F1
#
_entry.id   AF-K2JDV0-F1
#
_cell.length_a   1.000
_cell.length_b   1.000
_cell.length_c   1.000
_cell.angle_alpha   90.00
_cell.angle_beta   90.00
_cell.angle_gamma   90.00
#
_symmetry.space_group_name_H-M   'P 1'
#
loop_
_entity.id
_entity.type
_entity.pdbx_description
1 polymer ?
#
loop_
_entity_poly.entity_id
_entity_poly.type
_entity_poly.pdbx_seq_one_letter_code
_entity_poly.pdbx_strand_id
1 'polypeptide(L)'
;MATLPAPLRRLLLRTLRATVAARRPPDKIIGGEDDPYIRRWHVIPRNHWFNLYLHNQVRSDDDRALHDHPWPNISLVLEGGYLEHRPAFPGQWPHNRKIEAVYRPAGSIVARPANAAHRLELLARAFGGDKTVLQHSWSLFITGPVRRPWGFWCPQGWVFWQDFSDPTGLKPGKGCGEDAPIGVPAADMKVVEEYRSDLFPGSRRFVRQQTTDRVTELLEANNREVERRREAERIVRFLLLNTRLDDLDSACVEEIRRQYGSA
;
A
#
# COMPACT_ATOMS: atom_id res chain seq x y z
N MET A 1 17.42 3.86 6.13
CA MET A 1 15.96 3.81 5.90
C MET A 1 15.28 4.85 6.80
N ALA A 2 14.39 5.65 6.23
CA ALA A 2 13.46 6.49 6.96
C ALA A 2 12.57 5.63 7.88
N THR A 3 12.46 6.00 9.16
CA THR A 3 11.67 5.24 10.14
C THR A 3 10.72 6.13 10.93
N LEU A 4 9.47 5.69 11.06
CA LEU A 4 8.47 6.31 11.93
C LEU A 4 8.76 5.93 13.39
N PRO A 5 8.91 6.91 14.30
CA PRO A 5 9.22 6.64 15.71
C PRO A 5 8.21 5.69 16.36
N ALA A 6 8.70 4.85 17.28
CA ALA A 6 7.88 3.81 17.91
C ALA A 6 6.65 4.37 18.68
N PRO A 7 6.74 5.46 19.45
CA PRO A 7 5.58 6.02 20.14
C PRO A 7 4.50 6.47 19.15
N LEU A 8 4.90 7.20 18.10
CA LEU A 8 4.01 7.74 17.09
C LEU A 8 3.29 6.63 16.31
N ARG A 9 4.02 5.62 15.81
CA ARG A 9 3.39 4.52 15.05
C ARG A 9 2.47 3.66 15.90
N ARG A 10 2.81 3.45 17.19
CA ARG A 10 1.96 2.70 18.13
C ARG A 10 0.68 3.46 18.44
N LEU A 11 0.77 4.77 18.70
CA LEU A 11 -0.40 5.62 18.90
C LEU A 11 -1.28 5.62 17.65
N LEU A 12 -0.69 5.87 16.48
CA LEU A 12 -1.41 5.87 15.21
C LEU A 12 -2.14 4.55 14.94
N LEU A 13 -1.47 3.41 15.13
CA LEU A 13 -2.10 2.11 14.93
C LEU A 13 -3.22 1.83 15.95
N ARG A 14 -3.00 2.14 17.24
CA ARG A 14 -4.02 1.97 18.28
C ARG A 14 -5.26 2.78 17.94
N THR A 15 -5.08 4.04 17.57
CA THR A 15 -6.15 4.93 17.14
C THR A 15 -6.89 4.36 15.93
N LEU A 16 -6.19 4.03 14.84
CA LEU A 16 -6.82 3.50 13.63
C LEU A 16 -7.54 2.16 13.86
N ARG A 17 -7.02 1.30 14.74
CA ARG A 17 -7.72 0.07 15.12
C ARG A 17 -9.00 0.38 15.89
N ALA A 18 -8.97 1.31 16.84
CA ALA A 18 -10.12 1.67 17.66
C ALA A 18 -11.21 2.43 16.88
N THR A 19 -10.83 3.33 15.98
CA THR A 19 -11.78 4.20 15.26
C THR A 19 -12.23 3.64 13.92
N VAL A 20 -11.43 2.77 13.27
CA VAL A 20 -11.76 2.20 11.96
C VAL A 20 -12.01 0.70 12.08
N ALA A 21 -10.98 -0.09 12.41
CA ALA A 21 -11.06 -1.55 12.29
C ALA A 21 -12.01 -2.22 13.31
N ALA A 22 -12.18 -1.61 14.49
CA ALA A 22 -13.08 -2.12 15.53
C ALA A 22 -14.54 -1.68 15.33
N ARG A 23 -14.78 -0.58 14.59
CA ARG A 23 -16.12 -0.04 14.38
C ARG A 23 -16.86 -0.65 13.21
N ARG A 24 -16.14 -1.25 12.25
CA ARG A 24 -16.73 -1.80 11.02
C ARG A 24 -15.85 -2.88 10.38
N PRO A 25 -16.44 -3.82 9.61
CA PRO A 25 -15.67 -4.81 8.86
C PRO A 25 -14.76 -4.16 7.80
N PRO A 26 -13.76 -4.91 7.30
CA PRO A 26 -12.93 -4.46 6.17
C PRO A 26 -13.78 -4.11 4.95
N ASP A 27 -13.44 -3.04 4.24
CA ASP A 27 -14.07 -2.69 2.96
C ASP A 27 -13.74 -3.70 1.85
N LYS A 28 -12.55 -4.32 1.95
CA LYS A 28 -12.09 -5.39 1.07
C LYS A 28 -11.32 -6.45 1.85
N ILE A 29 -11.60 -7.71 1.53
CA ILE A 29 -10.83 -8.87 1.96
C ILE A 29 -10.23 -9.50 0.70
N ILE A 30 -8.92 -9.32 0.52
CA ILE A 30 -8.15 -9.91 -0.58
C ILE A 30 -7.64 -11.26 -0.08
N GLY A 31 -7.65 -12.29 -0.92
CA GLY A 31 -7.45 -13.71 -0.59
C GLY A 31 -8.76 -14.51 -0.49
N GLY A 32 -9.90 -13.84 -0.38
CA GLY A 32 -11.20 -14.46 -0.06
C GLY A 32 -11.49 -14.41 1.45
N GLU A 33 -12.73 -14.70 1.84
CA GLU A 33 -13.14 -14.62 3.25
C GLU A 33 -12.60 -15.77 4.10
N ASP A 34 -12.49 -16.97 3.51
CA ASP A 34 -12.06 -18.19 4.21
C ASP A 34 -10.55 -18.21 4.48
N ASP A 35 -9.76 -17.70 3.55
CA ASP A 35 -8.29 -17.58 3.65
C ASP A 35 -7.82 -16.17 3.25
N PRO A 36 -8.09 -15.17 4.11
CA PRO A 36 -7.73 -13.79 3.82
C PRO A 36 -6.21 -13.65 3.72
N TYR A 37 -5.79 -12.89 2.72
CA TYR A 37 -4.42 -12.47 2.51
C TYR A 37 -4.19 -11.05 3.06
N ILE A 38 -5.08 -10.10 2.71
CA ILE A 38 -5.10 -8.73 3.24
C ILE A 38 -6.52 -8.35 3.62
N ARG A 39 -6.68 -7.77 4.81
CA ARG A 39 -7.88 -7.01 5.19
C ARG A 39 -7.60 -5.52 5.00
N ARG A 40 -8.45 -4.84 4.25
CA ARG A 40 -8.28 -3.43 3.88
C ARG A 40 -9.47 -2.61 4.35
N TRP A 41 -9.20 -1.53 5.07
CA TRP A 41 -10.17 -0.49 5.41
C TRP A 41 -9.79 0.83 4.74
N HIS A 42 -10.76 1.50 4.15
CA HIS A 42 -10.67 2.87 3.68
C HIS A 42 -10.72 3.83 4.87
N VAL A 43 -9.60 4.50 5.16
CA VAL A 43 -9.54 5.51 6.22
C VAL A 43 -10.17 6.82 5.71
N ILE A 44 -9.91 7.16 4.44
CA ILE A 44 -10.69 8.15 3.71
C ILE A 44 -11.44 7.49 2.55
N PRO A 45 -12.64 7.98 2.19
CA PRO A 45 -13.38 7.48 1.03
C PRO A 45 -12.54 7.52 -0.25
N ARG A 46 -12.74 6.50 -1.08
CA ARG A 46 -12.00 6.32 -2.31
C ARG A 46 -12.28 7.46 -3.29
N ASN A 47 -11.24 8.03 -3.89
CA ASN A 47 -11.31 9.14 -4.84
C ASN A 47 -10.15 9.09 -5.85
N HIS A 48 -10.23 9.93 -6.88
CA HIS A 48 -9.35 9.87 -8.05
C HIS A 48 -7.98 10.56 -7.87
N TRP A 49 -7.70 11.13 -6.70
CA TRP A 49 -6.50 11.91 -6.41
C TRP A 49 -5.51 11.12 -5.56
N PHE A 50 -5.93 10.75 -4.36
CA PHE A 50 -5.17 9.90 -3.48
C PHE A 50 -6.11 9.14 -2.54
N ASN A 51 -5.68 7.97 -2.09
CA ASN A 51 -6.46 7.17 -1.15
C ASN A 51 -5.61 6.76 0.04
N LEU A 52 -6.26 6.57 1.19
CA LEU A 52 -5.62 6.13 2.42
C LEU A 52 -6.30 4.86 2.92
N TYR A 53 -5.52 3.79 3.03
CA TYR A 53 -6.01 2.51 3.49
C TYR A 53 -5.25 2.05 4.74
N LEU A 54 -5.98 1.50 5.70
CA LEU A 54 -5.40 0.67 6.74
C LEU A 54 -5.37 -0.77 6.23
N HIS A 55 -4.18 -1.36 6.16
CA HIS A 55 -3.99 -2.76 5.79
C HIS A 55 -3.61 -3.57 7.01
N ASN A 56 -4.23 -4.75 7.12
CA ASN A 56 -3.76 -5.85 7.93
C ASN A 56 -3.42 -7.02 7.01
N GLN A 57 -2.13 -7.20 6.79
CA GLN A 57 -1.52 -8.29 6.04
C GLN A 57 -1.47 -9.52 6.95
N VAL A 58 -2.18 -10.59 6.60
CA VAL A 58 -2.29 -11.79 7.45
C VAL A 58 -1.69 -13.04 6.81
N ARG A 59 -1.42 -12.99 5.50
CA ARG A 59 -0.63 -13.99 4.76
C ARG A 59 0.38 -13.29 3.84
N SER A 60 1.37 -14.05 3.37
CA SER A 60 2.30 -13.64 2.31
C SER A 60 1.59 -13.52 0.97
N ASP A 61 2.11 -12.64 0.10
CA ASP A 61 1.74 -12.59 -1.31
C ASP A 61 1.93 -13.97 -1.94
N ASP A 62 1.19 -14.17 -3.03
CA ASP A 62 1.45 -15.28 -3.94
C ASP A 62 2.91 -15.22 -4.44
N ASP A 63 3.62 -16.35 -4.34
CA ASP A 63 5.04 -16.41 -4.66
C ASP A 63 5.32 -16.67 -6.15
N ARG A 64 4.28 -16.92 -6.96
CA ARG A 64 4.39 -17.20 -8.40
C ARG A 64 4.89 -16.02 -9.22
N ALA A 65 4.62 -14.78 -8.78
CA ALA A 65 5.01 -13.58 -9.53
C ALA A 65 5.16 -12.35 -8.63
N LEU A 66 6.03 -11.42 -9.04
CA LEU A 66 6.01 -10.05 -8.51
C LEU A 66 4.81 -9.31 -9.11
N HIS A 67 4.14 -8.45 -8.37
CA HIS A 67 3.09 -7.58 -8.90
C HIS A 67 3.52 -6.12 -8.88
N ASP A 68 2.86 -5.30 -9.71
CA ASP A 68 2.99 -3.85 -9.67
C ASP A 68 1.65 -3.19 -9.33
N HIS A 69 1.59 -1.86 -9.41
CA HIS A 69 0.44 -1.07 -8.98
C HIS A 69 -0.01 -0.10 -10.07
N PRO A 70 -1.30 0.27 -10.06
CA PRO A 70 -1.79 1.24 -11.01
C PRO A 70 -1.41 2.67 -10.62
N TRP A 71 -0.90 2.89 -9.40
CA TRP A 71 -0.55 4.19 -8.81
C TRP A 71 0.82 4.13 -8.10
N PRO A 72 1.54 5.25 -7.98
CA PRO A 72 2.60 5.37 -6.98
C PRO A 72 2.00 5.22 -5.56
N ASN A 73 2.79 4.70 -4.62
CA ASN A 73 2.34 4.49 -3.25
C ASN A 73 3.41 4.76 -2.19
N ILE A 74 2.95 5.04 -0.97
CA ILE A 74 3.77 5.04 0.24
C ILE A 74 3.13 4.07 1.24
N SER A 75 3.94 3.18 1.80
CA SER A 75 3.55 2.30 2.92
C SER A 75 4.27 2.72 4.19
N LEU A 76 3.51 2.98 5.25
CA LEU A 76 4.02 3.15 6.61
C LEU A 76 3.78 1.85 7.37
N VAL A 77 4.82 1.06 7.62
CA VAL A 77 4.69 -0.18 8.40
C VAL A 77 4.52 0.20 9.87
N LEU A 78 3.35 -0.01 10.44
CA LEU A 78 3.02 0.42 11.80
C LEU A 78 3.36 -0.64 12.85
N GLU A 79 3.13 -1.92 12.52
CA GLU A 79 3.40 -3.07 13.38
C GLU A 79 3.79 -4.31 12.55
N GLY A 80 4.55 -5.21 13.17
CA GLY A 80 5.11 -6.38 12.52
C GLY A 80 6.24 -6.01 11.56
N GLY A 81 6.13 -6.50 10.33
CA GLY A 81 7.09 -6.28 9.25
C GLY A 81 6.96 -7.39 8.21
N TYR A 82 7.72 -7.28 7.13
CA TYR A 82 7.74 -8.28 6.06
C TYR A 82 9.08 -8.26 5.32
N LEU A 83 9.39 -9.34 4.62
CA LEU A 83 10.39 -9.32 3.55
C LEU A 83 9.72 -8.81 2.28
N GLU A 84 10.29 -7.77 1.68
CA GLU A 84 9.90 -7.31 0.36
C GLU A 84 10.84 -7.91 -0.68
N HIS A 85 10.31 -8.80 -1.50
CA HIS A 85 10.98 -9.31 -2.68
C HIS A 85 10.79 -8.34 -3.83
N ARG A 86 11.88 -7.88 -4.43
CA ARG A 86 11.86 -6.87 -5.50
C ARG A 86 13.04 -7.08 -6.47
N PRO A 87 13.01 -6.50 -7.68
CA PRO A 87 14.17 -6.51 -8.56
C PRO A 87 15.38 -5.87 -7.87
N ALA A 88 16.52 -6.55 -7.89
CA ALA A 88 17.80 -6.00 -7.39
C ALA A 88 18.26 -4.82 -8.26
N PHE A 89 17.85 -4.79 -9.52
CA PHE A 89 18.15 -3.72 -10.47
C PHE A 89 16.85 -3.21 -11.13
N PRO A 90 16.04 -2.39 -10.44
CA PRO A 90 14.74 -1.96 -10.95
C PRO A 90 14.79 -1.28 -12.33
N GLY A 91 15.84 -0.52 -12.63
CA GLY A 91 16.03 0.13 -13.94
C GLY A 91 16.34 -0.81 -15.10
N GLN A 92 16.69 -2.08 -14.82
CA GLN A 92 16.91 -3.12 -15.82
C GLN A 92 15.78 -4.16 -15.83
N TRP A 93 14.77 -4.01 -14.98
CA TRP A 93 13.62 -4.91 -14.97
C TRP A 93 12.75 -4.69 -16.22
N PRO A 94 12.25 -5.76 -16.89
CA PRO A 94 12.37 -7.18 -16.55
C PRO A 94 13.56 -7.92 -17.19
N HIS A 95 14.42 -7.24 -17.96
CA HIS A 95 15.55 -7.87 -18.65
C HIS A 95 16.55 -8.52 -17.67
N ASN A 96 16.81 -7.86 -16.54
CA ASN A 96 17.54 -8.43 -15.43
C ASN A 96 16.56 -8.92 -14.36
N ARG A 97 16.46 -10.24 -14.22
CA ARG A 97 15.47 -10.87 -13.32
C ARG A 97 15.98 -11.18 -11.93
N LYS A 98 17.15 -10.67 -11.55
CA LYS A 98 17.68 -10.87 -10.20
C LYS A 98 16.74 -10.21 -9.18
N ILE A 99 16.24 -11.02 -8.24
CA ILE A 99 15.40 -10.58 -7.12
C ILE A 99 16.27 -10.46 -5.87
N GLU A 100 16.02 -9.44 -5.06
CA GLU A 100 16.52 -9.31 -3.70
C GLU A 100 15.36 -9.28 -2.70
N ALA A 101 15.58 -9.80 -1.50
CA ALA A 101 14.65 -9.72 -0.38
C ALA A 101 15.14 -8.67 0.62
N VAL A 102 14.32 -7.66 0.90
CA VAL A 102 14.65 -6.56 1.81
C VAL A 102 13.72 -6.59 3.01
N TYR A 103 14.26 -6.72 4.21
CA TYR A 103 13.46 -6.67 5.42
C TYR A 103 12.93 -5.25 5.70
N ARG A 104 11.61 -5.14 5.87
CA ARG A 104 10.87 -3.93 6.20
C ARG A 104 10.25 -4.06 7.61
N PRO A 105 10.99 -3.70 8.68
CA PRO A 105 10.46 -3.77 10.04
C PRO A 105 9.38 -2.71 10.33
N ALA A 106 8.66 -2.86 11.44
CA ALA A 106 7.80 -1.82 11.98
C ALA A 106 8.55 -0.47 12.11
N GLY A 107 7.94 0.57 11.58
CA GLY A 107 8.50 1.89 11.39
C GLY A 107 8.97 2.16 9.97
N SER A 108 9.17 1.15 9.11
CA SER A 108 9.60 1.37 7.73
C SER A 108 8.63 2.29 6.97
N ILE A 109 9.22 3.25 6.26
CA ILE A 109 8.53 4.12 5.31
C ILE A 109 9.02 3.71 3.91
N VAL A 110 8.13 3.15 3.10
CA VAL A 110 8.49 2.60 1.79
C VAL A 110 7.70 3.33 0.71
N ALA A 111 8.39 4.03 -0.19
CA ALA A 111 7.81 4.69 -1.35
C ALA A 111 8.09 3.89 -2.61
N ARG A 112 7.10 3.77 -3.50
CA ARG A 112 7.18 2.99 -4.73
C ARG A 112 6.52 3.73 -5.90
N PRO A 113 7.18 3.83 -7.07
CA PRO A 113 6.48 4.23 -8.28
C PRO A 113 5.46 3.15 -8.69
N ALA A 114 4.52 3.51 -9.58
CA ALA A 114 3.46 2.61 -10.03
C ALA A 114 4.00 1.28 -10.61
N ASN A 115 5.06 1.35 -11.40
CA ASN A 115 5.68 0.18 -12.04
C ASN A 115 6.66 -0.61 -11.15
N ALA A 116 6.76 -0.31 -9.85
CA ALA A 116 7.63 -1.05 -8.96
C ALA A 116 7.11 -2.49 -8.77
N ALA A 117 7.77 -3.44 -9.40
CA ALA A 117 7.49 -4.87 -9.21
C ALA A 117 7.94 -5.31 -7.81
N HIS A 118 7.06 -5.96 -7.06
CA HIS A 118 7.40 -6.55 -5.76
C HIS A 118 6.41 -7.63 -5.31
N ARG A 119 6.77 -8.37 -4.25
CA ARG A 119 5.84 -9.16 -3.43
C ARG A 119 6.28 -9.14 -1.97
N LEU A 120 5.34 -9.28 -1.05
CA LEU A 120 5.54 -9.19 0.39
C LEU A 120 5.41 -10.57 1.03
N GLU A 121 6.41 -10.96 1.80
CA GLU A 121 6.42 -12.21 2.56
C GLU A 121 6.39 -11.91 4.05
N LEU A 122 5.38 -12.45 4.74
CA LEU A 122 5.28 -12.34 6.20
C LEU A 122 6.29 -13.25 6.89
N LEU A 123 6.85 -12.75 7.98
CA LEU A 123 7.80 -13.51 8.77
C LEU A 123 7.08 -14.54 9.65
N ALA A 124 7.58 -15.77 9.65
CA ALA A 124 7.20 -16.76 10.65
C ALA A 124 7.83 -16.38 12.00
N ARG A 125 7.04 -16.43 13.07
CA ARG A 125 7.51 -16.22 14.44
C ARG A 125 7.21 -17.46 15.27
N ALA A 126 8.22 -17.93 16.00
CA ALA A 126 8.03 -19.03 16.95
C ALA A 126 7.07 -18.60 18.06
N PHE A 127 6.11 -19.47 18.37
CA PHE A 127 5.13 -19.28 19.44
C PHE A 127 5.07 -20.54 20.29
N GLY A 128 6.02 -20.70 21.22
CA GLY A 128 6.07 -21.77 22.22
C GLY A 128 6.06 -23.21 21.64
N GLY A 129 7.16 -23.94 21.82
CA GLY A 129 7.33 -25.27 21.22
C GLY A 129 7.52 -25.21 19.70
N ASP A 130 7.12 -26.25 18.97
CA ASP A 130 7.32 -26.38 17.50
C ASP A 130 6.33 -25.58 16.64
N LYS A 131 5.49 -24.74 17.26
CA LYS A 131 4.48 -23.97 16.53
C LYS A 131 5.05 -22.64 16.06
N THR A 132 4.93 -22.38 14.76
CA THR A 132 5.22 -21.08 14.14
C THR A 132 3.91 -20.44 13.68
N VAL A 133 3.78 -19.14 13.93
CA VAL A 133 2.66 -18.33 13.44
C VAL A 133 3.19 -17.21 12.59
N LEU A 134 2.51 -16.90 11.48
CA LEU A 134 2.87 -15.73 10.67
C LEU A 134 2.62 -14.46 11.48
N GLN A 135 3.63 -13.61 11.56
CA GLN A 135 3.50 -12.30 12.14
C GLN A 135 2.75 -11.40 11.15
N HIS A 136 1.54 -10.98 11.53
CA HIS A 136 0.79 -10.01 10.73
C HIS A 136 1.56 -8.70 10.59
N SER A 137 1.37 -8.01 9.46
CA SER A 137 1.88 -6.67 9.26
C SER A 137 0.73 -5.67 9.12
N TRP A 138 0.73 -4.66 9.98
CA TRP A 138 -0.19 -3.53 9.86
C TRP A 138 0.51 -2.37 9.18
N SER A 139 -0.14 -1.80 8.17
CA SER A 139 0.39 -0.63 7.48
C SER A 139 -0.68 0.40 7.14
N LEU A 140 -0.26 1.66 7.11
CA LEU A 140 -1.01 2.72 6.47
C LEU A 140 -0.50 2.86 5.03
N PHE A 141 -1.37 2.61 4.07
CA PHE A 141 -1.05 2.58 2.64
C PHE A 141 -1.68 3.78 1.94
N ILE A 142 -0.84 4.65 1.41
CA ILE A 142 -1.22 5.86 0.68
C ILE A 142 -1.01 5.59 -0.80
N THR A 143 -1.99 5.92 -1.63
CA THR A 143 -1.94 5.76 -3.09
C THR A 143 -2.10 7.10 -3.77
N GLY A 144 -1.44 7.29 -4.91
CA GLY A 144 -1.60 8.46 -5.76
C GLY A 144 -2.63 8.26 -6.86
N PRO A 145 -2.62 9.14 -7.89
CA PRO A 145 -3.49 8.97 -9.05
C PRO A 145 -3.11 7.73 -9.85
N VAL A 146 -4.09 7.17 -10.58
CA VAL A 146 -3.86 6.09 -11.53
C VAL A 146 -2.97 6.59 -12.67
N ARG A 147 -1.91 5.84 -12.95
CA ARG A 147 -0.88 6.10 -13.97
C ARG A 147 -0.80 5.01 -15.03
N ARG A 148 -1.29 3.81 -14.73
CA ARG A 148 -1.26 2.64 -15.62
C ARG A 148 -2.22 1.55 -15.14
N PRO A 149 -2.55 0.56 -15.98
CA PRO A 149 -3.04 -0.73 -15.53
C PRO A 149 -1.99 -1.47 -14.67
N TRP A 150 -2.44 -2.36 -13.79
CA TRP A 150 -1.58 -3.17 -12.92
C TRP A 150 -1.71 -4.66 -13.20
N GLY A 151 -0.70 -5.42 -12.78
CA GLY A 151 -0.62 -6.84 -13.07
C GLY A 151 0.60 -7.52 -12.44
N PHE A 152 0.92 -8.68 -12.98
CA PHE A 152 1.90 -9.62 -12.44
C PHE A 152 3.02 -9.88 -13.45
N TRP A 153 4.26 -9.92 -12.98
CA TRP A 153 5.44 -10.18 -13.78
C TRP A 153 5.79 -11.67 -13.78
N CYS A 154 5.28 -12.36 -14.78
CA CYS A 154 5.45 -13.78 -15.05
C CYS A 154 6.69 -14.07 -15.90
N PRO A 155 7.17 -15.33 -15.97
CA PRO A 155 8.34 -15.70 -16.78
C PRO A 155 8.27 -15.24 -18.24
N GLN A 156 7.09 -15.22 -18.85
CA GLN A 156 6.88 -14.85 -20.24
C GLN A 156 6.66 -13.34 -20.44
N GLY A 157 6.35 -12.60 -19.37
CA GLY A 157 6.08 -11.17 -19.47
C GLY A 157 5.15 -10.68 -18.37
N TRP A 158 4.69 -9.45 -18.52
CA TRP A 158 3.68 -8.87 -17.64
C TRP A 158 2.28 -9.36 -18.06
N VAL A 159 1.48 -9.77 -17.08
CA VAL A 159 0.13 -10.30 -17.25
C VAL A 159 -0.84 -9.39 -16.50
N PHE A 160 -1.90 -8.95 -17.17
CA PHE A 160 -2.92 -8.11 -16.56
C PHE A 160 -3.63 -8.83 -15.41
N TRP A 161 -3.98 -8.11 -14.35
CA TRP A 161 -4.49 -8.75 -13.13
C TRP A 161 -5.75 -9.61 -13.34
N GLN A 162 -6.62 -9.25 -14.29
CA GLN A 162 -7.84 -10.04 -14.58
C GLN A 162 -7.53 -11.37 -15.27
N ASP A 163 -6.40 -11.44 -15.97
CA ASP A 163 -5.94 -12.66 -16.63
C ASP A 163 -5.15 -13.55 -15.66
N PHE A 164 -4.52 -12.96 -14.64
CA PHE A 164 -3.77 -13.68 -13.61
C PHE A 164 -4.66 -14.18 -12.46
N SER A 165 -5.56 -13.34 -11.97
CA SER A 165 -6.41 -13.58 -10.79
C SER A 165 -7.80 -14.08 -11.18
N ASP A 166 -8.63 -14.39 -10.19
CA ASP A 166 -10.06 -14.60 -10.44
C ASP A 166 -10.72 -13.28 -10.94
N PRO A 167 -11.91 -13.32 -11.56
CA PRO A 167 -12.57 -12.12 -12.09
C PRO A 167 -12.81 -11.00 -11.06
N THR A 168 -12.88 -11.34 -9.76
CA THR A 168 -13.02 -10.34 -8.69
C THR A 168 -11.69 -9.69 -8.28
N GLY A 169 -10.56 -10.32 -8.60
CA GLY A 169 -9.22 -9.92 -8.20
C GLY A 169 -8.95 -10.13 -6.71
N LEU A 170 -9.84 -10.86 -6.03
CA LEU A 170 -9.77 -11.12 -4.60
C LEU A 170 -9.29 -12.53 -4.29
N LYS A 171 -9.18 -13.43 -5.27
CA LYS A 171 -8.74 -14.81 -5.07
C LYS A 171 -7.65 -15.17 -6.10
N PRO A 172 -6.78 -16.15 -5.78
CA PRO A 172 -5.89 -16.72 -6.78
C PRO A 172 -6.66 -17.21 -8.00
N GLY A 173 -6.15 -16.89 -9.20
CA GLY A 173 -6.73 -17.33 -10.47
C GLY A 173 -5.77 -18.19 -11.28
N LYS A 174 -5.83 -18.02 -12.61
CA LYS A 174 -5.05 -18.77 -13.61
C LYS A 174 -3.53 -18.69 -13.39
N GLY A 175 -3.05 -17.64 -12.72
CA GLY A 175 -1.62 -17.38 -12.56
C GLY A 175 -0.98 -17.00 -13.88
N CYS A 176 0.27 -17.42 -14.08
CA CYS A 176 1.05 -17.00 -15.25
C CYS A 176 0.63 -17.65 -16.58
N GLY A 177 -0.06 -18.80 -16.54
CA GLY A 177 -0.39 -19.59 -17.74
C GLY A 177 0.84 -20.04 -18.54
N GLU A 178 0.61 -20.88 -19.55
CA GLU A 178 1.63 -21.22 -20.56
C GLU A 178 1.55 -20.27 -21.78
N ASP A 179 0.38 -19.67 -22.03
CA ASP A 179 0.04 -18.88 -23.22
C ASP A 179 -0.31 -17.40 -22.96
N ALA A 180 0.04 -16.85 -21.79
CA ALA A 180 -0.36 -15.48 -21.46
C ALA A 180 0.27 -14.46 -22.45
N PRO A 181 -0.54 -13.55 -23.05
CA PRO A 181 -0.04 -12.64 -24.07
C PRO A 181 1.07 -11.76 -23.51
N ILE A 182 2.16 -11.69 -24.27
CA ILE A 182 3.38 -10.95 -23.94
C ILE A 182 3.13 -9.46 -24.22
N GLY A 183 3.04 -8.63 -23.19
CA GLY A 183 3.10 -7.18 -23.39
C GLY A 183 2.62 -6.37 -22.20
N VAL A 184 3.41 -5.38 -21.81
CA VAL A 184 2.94 -4.28 -20.97
C VAL A 184 1.99 -3.45 -21.84
N PRO A 185 0.71 -3.23 -21.49
CA PRO A 185 -0.09 -2.22 -22.16
C PRO A 185 0.71 -0.92 -22.06
N ALA A 186 1.00 -0.30 -23.21
CA ALA A 186 1.68 0.97 -23.24
C ALA A 186 1.02 1.92 -22.22
N ALA A 187 1.79 2.85 -21.65
CA ALA A 187 1.27 3.97 -20.89
C ALA A 187 0.50 4.96 -21.81
N ASP A 188 -0.38 4.42 -22.63
CA ASP A 188 -1.33 5.17 -23.45
C ASP A 188 -2.31 5.82 -22.49
N MET A 189 -2.30 7.16 -22.49
CA MET A 189 -3.16 7.96 -21.63
C MET A 189 -4.64 7.64 -21.82
N LYS A 190 -5.06 7.18 -23.00
CA LYS A 190 -6.45 6.76 -23.23
C LYS A 190 -6.79 5.49 -22.45
N VAL A 191 -5.89 4.51 -22.44
CA VAL A 191 -6.02 3.27 -21.64
C VAL A 191 -6.01 3.60 -20.14
N VAL A 192 -5.17 4.56 -19.72
CA VAL A 192 -5.13 5.02 -18.33
C VAL A 192 -6.44 5.67 -17.89
N GLU A 193 -7.04 6.52 -18.74
CA GLU A 193 -8.29 7.22 -18.42
C GLU A 193 -9.50 6.27 -18.39
N GLU A 194 -9.55 5.32 -19.33
CA GLU A 194 -10.58 4.26 -19.35
C GLU A 194 -10.46 3.39 -18.10
N TYR A 195 -9.25 2.89 -17.81
CA TYR A 195 -8.98 2.10 -16.61
C TYR A 195 -9.27 2.86 -15.30
N ARG A 196 -8.96 4.16 -15.27
CA ARG A 196 -9.30 5.05 -14.15
C ARG A 196 -10.82 5.16 -13.99
N SER A 197 -11.57 5.30 -15.08
CA SER A 197 -13.03 5.41 -15.04
C SER A 197 -13.67 4.14 -14.46
N ASP A 198 -13.19 2.96 -14.85
CA ASP A 198 -13.65 1.67 -14.33
C ASP A 198 -13.36 1.48 -12.84
N LEU A 199 -12.22 2.03 -12.39
CA LEU A 199 -11.78 1.96 -11.01
C LEU A 199 -12.54 2.93 -10.07
N PHE A 200 -13.20 3.95 -10.61
CA PHE A 200 -13.90 4.98 -9.82
C PHE A 200 -15.26 5.35 -10.43
N PRO A 201 -16.19 4.39 -10.58
CA PRO A 201 -17.50 4.68 -11.17
C PRO A 201 -18.27 5.66 -10.27
N GLY A 202 -18.64 6.82 -10.80
CA GLY A 202 -19.49 7.80 -10.11
C GLY A 202 -18.87 8.51 -8.89
N SER A 203 -17.53 8.53 -8.75
CA SER A 203 -16.88 9.15 -7.58
C SER A 203 -17.16 10.67 -7.51
N ARG A 204 -17.72 11.14 -6.38
CA ARG A 204 -17.95 12.57 -6.10
C ARG A 204 -16.63 13.24 -5.69
N ARG A 205 -16.41 14.48 -6.15
CA ARG A 205 -15.29 15.35 -5.74
C ARG A 205 -15.36 15.59 -4.23
N PHE A 206 -14.53 14.93 -3.43
CA PHE A 206 -14.46 15.22 -2.00
C PHE A 206 -13.01 15.21 -1.48
N VAL A 207 -12.17 16.06 -2.07
CA VAL A 207 -10.90 16.53 -1.49
C VAL A 207 -10.64 17.93 -2.06
N ARG A 208 -10.15 18.87 -1.23
CA ARG A 208 -9.79 20.23 -1.67
C ARG A 208 -8.59 20.15 -2.62
N GLN A 209 -8.66 20.76 -3.81
CA GLN A 209 -7.66 20.65 -4.89
C GLN A 209 -6.20 20.84 -4.40
N GLN A 210 -5.93 21.83 -3.55
CA GLN A 210 -4.58 22.08 -3.01
C GLN A 210 -4.02 20.92 -2.16
N THR A 211 -4.88 20.19 -1.44
CA THR A 211 -4.50 19.02 -0.64
C THR A 211 -4.06 17.87 -1.54
N THR A 212 -4.78 17.68 -2.64
CA THR A 212 -4.46 16.70 -3.66
C THR A 212 -3.10 16.96 -4.31
N ASP A 213 -2.88 18.20 -4.76
CA ASP A 213 -1.70 18.53 -5.57
C ASP A 213 -0.43 18.26 -4.77
N ARG A 214 -0.46 18.61 -3.48
CA ARG A 214 0.64 18.32 -2.55
C ARG A 214 0.85 16.82 -2.36
N VAL A 215 -0.17 16.04 -1.99
CA VAL A 215 0.02 14.57 -1.83
C VAL A 215 0.52 13.93 -3.13
N THR A 216 0.08 14.41 -4.28
CA THR A 216 0.50 13.93 -5.60
C THR A 216 1.96 14.26 -5.90
N GLU A 217 2.38 15.53 -5.77
CA GLU A 217 3.78 15.95 -5.91
C GLU A 217 4.72 15.12 -5.02
N LEU A 218 4.27 14.80 -3.80
CA LEU A 218 5.07 14.03 -2.84
C LEU A 218 5.16 12.55 -3.18
N LEU A 219 4.11 11.97 -3.77
CA LEU A 219 4.14 10.61 -4.31
C LEU A 219 4.97 10.52 -5.60
N GLU A 220 5.18 11.66 -6.28
CA GLU A 220 5.94 11.79 -7.53
C GLU A 220 7.41 12.19 -7.34
N ALA A 221 7.75 12.76 -6.18
CA ALA A 221 9.11 13.16 -5.87
C ALA A 221 10.08 11.96 -5.89
N ASN A 222 11.05 12.01 -6.81
CA ASN A 222 11.98 10.91 -7.08
C ASN A 222 13.28 10.99 -6.23
N ASN A 223 13.59 9.88 -5.55
CA ASN A 223 14.93 9.33 -5.26
C ASN A 223 15.96 10.02 -4.33
N ARG A 224 15.57 10.67 -3.22
CA ARG A 224 16.48 10.79 -2.05
C ARG A 224 15.82 10.30 -0.76
N GLU A 225 16.44 9.29 -0.13
CA GLU A 225 15.99 8.61 1.11
C GLU A 225 15.67 9.59 2.26
N VAL A 226 16.42 10.69 2.34
CA VAL A 226 16.26 11.72 3.39
C VAL A 226 15.03 12.61 3.14
N GLU A 227 14.74 12.94 1.88
CA GLU A 227 13.53 13.69 1.49
C GLU A 227 12.29 12.82 1.75
N ARG A 228 12.32 11.53 1.37
CA ARG A 228 11.24 10.56 1.68
C ARG A 228 10.86 10.53 3.16
N ARG A 229 11.83 10.66 4.08
CA ARG A 229 11.58 10.68 5.53
C ARG A 229 10.83 11.93 5.98
N ARG A 230 11.40 13.12 5.71
CA ARG A 230 10.83 14.40 6.13
C ARG A 230 9.44 14.60 5.54
N GLU A 231 9.24 14.05 4.36
CA GLU A 231 8.01 14.21 3.60
C GLU A 231 6.93 13.21 4.00
N ALA A 232 7.27 11.96 4.30
CA ALA A 232 6.34 11.04 4.95
C ALA A 232 5.94 11.51 6.35
N GLU A 233 6.88 12.10 7.11
CA GLU A 233 6.58 12.79 8.38
C GLU A 233 5.61 13.96 8.16
N ARG A 234 5.76 14.74 7.08
CA ARG A 234 4.80 15.79 6.69
C ARG A 234 3.45 15.24 6.25
N ILE A 235 3.39 14.12 5.53
CA ILE A 235 2.14 13.46 5.13
C ILE A 235 1.42 12.92 6.37
N VAL A 236 2.12 12.24 7.28
CA VAL A 236 1.55 11.81 8.56
C VAL A 236 1.07 13.02 9.35
N ARG A 237 1.86 14.09 9.45
CA ARG A 237 1.48 15.33 10.13
C ARG A 237 0.27 16.00 9.46
N PHE A 238 0.25 16.08 8.13
CA PHE A 238 -0.85 16.65 7.35
C PHE A 238 -2.12 15.82 7.50
N LEU A 239 -2.04 14.49 7.37
CA LEU A 239 -3.16 13.57 7.58
C LEU A 239 -3.66 13.65 9.03
N LEU A 240 -2.77 13.71 10.02
CA LEU A 240 -3.16 13.92 11.41
C LEU A 240 -3.81 15.29 11.66
N LEU A 241 -3.44 16.34 10.92
CA LEU A 241 -3.98 17.70 11.08
C LEU A 241 -5.22 18.00 10.21
N ASN A 242 -5.44 17.25 9.12
CA ASN A 242 -6.47 17.54 8.10
C ASN A 242 -7.45 16.39 7.86
N THR A 243 -7.27 15.24 8.50
CA THR A 243 -8.40 14.31 8.65
C THR A 243 -9.39 14.97 9.59
N ARG A 244 -10.68 15.00 9.28
CA ARG A 244 -11.70 15.32 10.28
C ARG A 244 -11.65 14.24 11.35
N LEU A 245 -10.92 14.54 12.42
CA LEU A 245 -10.72 13.70 13.59
C LEU A 245 -11.89 13.86 14.56
N ASP A 246 -13.12 13.86 14.04
CA ASP A 246 -14.33 14.10 14.82
C ASP A 246 -14.59 12.97 15.85
N ASP A 247 -13.69 11.98 15.92
CA ASP A 247 -13.71 10.76 16.75
C ASP A 247 -12.48 10.58 17.68
N LEU A 248 -11.55 11.54 17.74
CA LEU A 248 -10.42 11.44 18.69
C LEU A 248 -10.74 12.14 20.01
N ASP A 249 -10.54 11.42 21.12
CA ASP A 249 -10.64 11.94 22.47
C ASP A 249 -9.76 13.19 22.68
N SER A 250 -10.28 14.18 23.42
CA SER A 250 -9.68 15.48 23.66
C SER A 250 -8.27 15.38 24.25
N ALA A 251 -8.01 14.39 25.09
CA ALA A 251 -6.69 14.14 25.67
C ALA A 251 -5.63 13.74 24.61
N CYS A 252 -6.05 13.07 23.53
CA CYS A 252 -5.18 12.66 22.43
C CYS A 252 -4.78 13.86 21.56
N VAL A 253 -5.72 14.78 21.33
CA VAL A 253 -5.49 16.03 20.60
C VAL A 253 -4.54 16.94 21.41
N GLU A 254 -4.69 16.97 22.73
CA GLU A 254 -3.88 17.79 23.63
C GLU A 254 -2.43 17.29 23.72
N GLU A 255 -2.20 15.97 23.77
CA GLU A 255 -0.86 15.38 23.77
C GLU A 255 -0.12 15.60 22.44
N ILE A 256 -0.83 15.55 21.30
CA ILE A 256 -0.27 15.86 19.98
C ILE A 256 0.12 17.34 19.89
N ARG A 257 -0.74 18.25 20.40
CA ARG A 257 -0.45 19.69 20.48
C ARG A 257 0.75 19.99 21.39
N ARG A 258 0.86 19.28 22.51
CA ARG A 258 1.95 19.40 23.49
C ARG A 258 3.31 18.96 22.93
N GLN A 259 3.36 17.87 22.18
CA GLN A 259 4.62 17.34 21.64
C GLN A 259 5.10 18.03 20.36
N TYR A 260 4.21 18.62 19.55
CA TYR A 260 4.57 19.02 18.18
C TYR A 260 4.19 20.47 17.80
N GLY A 261 3.75 21.27 18.78
CA GLY A 261 3.43 22.68 18.65
C GLY A 261 2.16 22.96 17.85
N SER A 262 1.41 23.99 18.26
CA SER A 262 0.29 24.52 17.49
C SER A 262 0.78 25.02 16.12
N ALA A 263 0.12 24.58 15.05
CA ALA A 263 0.18 25.27 13.76
C ALA A 263 -0.68 26.53 13.81
#